data_AF-A0A3S3V0M0-F1
#
_entry.id   AF-A0A3S3V0M0-F1
#
_cell.length_a   1.000
_cell.length_b   1.000
_cell.length_c   1.000
_cell.angle_alpha   90.00
_cell.angle_beta   90.00
_cell.angle_gamma   90.00
#
_symmetry.space_group_name_H-M   'P 1'
#
loop_
_entity.id
_entity.type
_entity.pdbx_description
1 polymer ?
#
loop_
_entity_poly.entity_id
_entity_poly.type
_entity_poly.pdbx_seq_one_letter_code
_entity_poly.pdbx_strand_id
1 'polypeptide(L)' 'CTGFDGDFSWIDVPGVLDERRQPVHENGIASVPGVYFAGLDFASTRRSGTVMAVDDEARRFVARIQARADRAVT' A
#
# COMPACT_ATOMS: atom_id res chain seq x y z
N CYS A 1 -7.65 12.07 -23.11
CA CYS A 1 -8.07 11.33 -21.90
C CYS A 1 -7.28 10.03 -21.80
N THR A 2 -6.05 10.08 -21.28
CA THR A 2 -5.08 8.95 -21.31
C THR A 2 -4.79 8.37 -19.92
N GLY A 3 -5.56 8.74 -18.90
CA GLY A 3 -5.36 8.31 -17.50
C GLY A 3 -4.53 9.30 -16.68
N PHE A 4 -4.02 8.81 -15.55
CA PHE A 4 -3.13 9.51 -14.62
C PHE A 4 -2.18 8.49 -13.99
N ASP A 5 -1.06 8.97 -13.46
CA ASP A 5 -0.15 8.19 -12.62
C ASP A 5 -0.07 8.84 -11.23
N GLY A 6 0.08 8.02 -10.18
CA GLY A 6 0.29 8.52 -8.83
C GLY A 6 1.72 9.05 -8.65
N ASP A 7 1.84 10.23 -8.05
CA ASP A 7 3.14 10.78 -7.64
C ASP A 7 3.49 10.31 -6.22
N PHE A 8 4.39 9.34 -6.15
CA PHE A 8 4.95 8.82 -4.90
C PHE A 8 6.36 9.36 -4.63
N SER A 9 6.83 10.37 -5.38
CA SER A 9 8.20 10.89 -5.28
C SER A 9 8.56 11.41 -3.88
N TRP A 10 7.55 11.80 -3.10
CA TRP A 10 7.67 12.23 -1.70
C TRP A 10 8.06 11.13 -0.71
N ILE A 11 7.96 9.86 -1.09
CA ILE A 11 8.35 8.73 -0.24
C ILE A 11 9.86 8.51 -0.37
N ASP A 12 10.57 8.74 0.73
CA ASP A 12 12.01 8.55 0.87
C ASP A 12 12.33 7.36 1.79
N VAL A 13 11.81 6.18 1.42
CA VAL A 13 12.07 4.92 2.12
C VAL A 13 12.74 3.95 1.15
N PRO A 14 13.99 3.51 1.41
CA PRO A 14 14.70 2.61 0.52
C PRO A 14 13.95 1.30 0.27
N GLY A 15 13.89 0.86 -0.99
CA GLY A 15 13.27 -0.40 -1.39
C GLY A 15 11.73 -0.39 -1.46
N VAL A 16 11.08 0.75 -1.18
CA VAL A 16 9.61 0.89 -1.27
C VAL A 16 9.13 1.22 -2.68
N LEU A 17 9.93 1.94 -3.46
CA LEU A 17 9.60 2.37 -4.81
C LEU A 17 10.56 1.75 -5.82
N ASP A 18 10.06 1.45 -7.01
CA ASP A 18 10.86 0.95 -8.14
C ASP A 18 11.61 2.09 -8.87
N GLU A 19 12.31 1.75 -9.94
CA GLU A 19 13.04 2.69 -10.79
C GLU A 19 12.14 3.75 -11.44
N ARG A 20 10.83 3.45 -11.59
CA ARG A 20 9.81 4.36 -12.11
C ARG A 20 9.12 5.17 -11.01
N ARG A 21 9.63 5.12 -9.78
CA ARG A 21 9.04 5.77 -8.59
C ARG A 21 7.64 5.26 -8.26
N GLN A 22 7.30 4.03 -8.61
CA GLN A 22 6.02 3.41 -8.29
C GLN A 22 6.12 2.44 -7.11
N PRO A 23 5.04 2.28 -6.30
CA PRO A 23 4.99 1.37 -5.16
C PRO A 23 5.35 -0.09 -5.52
N VAL A 24 6.36 -0.65 -4.87
CA VAL A 24 6.65 -2.08 -4.89
C VAL A 24 5.87 -2.73 -3.76
N HIS A 25 4.83 -3.48 -4.12
CA HIS A 25 3.93 -4.09 -3.14
C HIS A 25 3.34 -5.41 -3.62
N GLU A 26 2.80 -6.17 -2.67
CA GLU A 26 1.88 -7.28 -2.92
C GLU A 26 0.56 -6.96 -2.20
N ASN A 27 -0.55 -6.85 -2.94
CA ASN A 27 -1.87 -6.51 -2.37
C ASN A 27 -1.88 -5.22 -1.52
N GLY A 28 -1.12 -4.20 -1.92
CA GLY A 28 -0.94 -2.94 -1.18
C GLY A 28 -0.01 -3.03 0.04
N ILE A 29 0.64 -4.15 0.29
CA ILE A 29 1.61 -4.32 1.38
C ILE A 29 3.03 -4.23 0.79
N ALA A 30 3.83 -3.27 1.25
CA ALA A 30 5.21 -3.15 0.80
C ALA A 30 6.08 -4.26 1.37
N SER A 31 7.19 -4.57 0.70
CA SER A 31 8.22 -5.47 1.23
C SER A 31 8.89 -4.90 2.49
N VAL A 32 8.95 -3.58 2.60
CA VAL A 32 9.47 -2.87 3.78
C VAL A 32 8.44 -2.89 4.91
N PRO A 33 8.79 -3.43 6.10
CA PRO A 33 7.84 -3.54 7.21
C PRO A 33 7.28 -2.19 7.66
N GLY A 34 5.96 -2.12 7.77
CA GLY A 34 5.26 -0.93 8.26
C GLY A 34 4.82 0.06 7.18
N VAL A 35 5.06 -0.24 5.90
CA VAL A 35 4.58 0.58 4.77
C VAL A 35 3.43 -0.13 4.06
N TYR A 36 2.34 0.60 3.84
CA TYR A 36 1.11 0.11 3.22
C TYR A 36 0.58 1.17 2.24
N PHE A 37 0.02 0.70 1.13
CA PHE A 37 -0.56 1.52 0.07
C PHE A 37 -2.02 1.15 -0.12
N ALA A 38 -2.91 2.09 0.20
CA ALA A 38 -4.34 1.95 -0.02
C ALA A 38 -4.77 2.64 -1.31
N GLY A 39 -5.74 2.05 -2.01
CA GLY A 39 -6.36 2.71 -3.16
C GLY A 39 -5.50 2.72 -4.43
N LEU A 40 -4.47 1.87 -4.54
CA LEU A 40 -3.75 1.73 -5.80
C LEU A 40 -4.62 0.98 -6.80
N ASP A 41 -4.50 1.36 -8.07
CA ASP A 41 -5.11 0.61 -9.16
C ASP A 41 -4.57 -0.82 -9.18
N PHE A 42 -5.50 -1.78 -9.26
CA PHE A 42 -5.18 -3.21 -9.31
C PHE A 42 -4.31 -3.74 -8.15
N ALA A 43 -4.33 -3.10 -6.97
CA ALA A 43 -3.54 -3.54 -5.81
C ALA A 43 -3.82 -4.98 -5.38
N SER A 44 -4.98 -5.20 -4.75
CA SER A 44 -5.43 -6.53 -4.33
C SER A 44 -6.57 -7.07 -5.20
N THR A 45 -7.32 -6.17 -5.83
CA THR A 45 -8.41 -6.50 -6.75
C THR A 45 -8.48 -5.46 -7.87
N ARG A 46 -9.23 -5.75 -8.95
CA ARG A 46 -9.50 -4.75 -10.00
C ARG A 46 -10.24 -3.51 -9.48
N ARG A 47 -10.93 -3.59 -8.34
CA ARG A 47 -11.68 -2.46 -7.76
C ARG A 47 -10.85 -1.60 -6.81
N SER A 48 -9.61 -1.95 -6.51
CA SER A 48 -8.81 -1.35 -5.44
C SER A 48 -8.70 0.18 -5.52
N GLY A 49 -8.61 0.76 -6.73
CA GLY A 49 -8.59 2.21 -6.93
C GLY A 49 -9.91 2.95 -6.65
N THR A 50 -10.93 2.30 -6.09
CA THR A 50 -12.26 2.89 -5.86
C THR A 50 -12.56 3.08 -4.38
N VAL A 51 -13.29 4.15 -4.05
CA VAL A 51 -13.75 4.44 -2.68
C VAL A 51 -14.55 3.27 -2.09
N MET A 52 -15.36 2.58 -2.90
CA MET A 52 -16.17 1.44 -2.44
C MET A 52 -15.34 0.20 -2.10
N ALA A 53 -14.12 0.10 -2.60
CA ALA A 53 -13.26 -1.05 -2.41
C ALA A 53 -12.31 -0.96 -1.23
N VAL A 54 -11.99 0.26 -0.81
CA VAL A 54 -10.89 0.50 0.11
C VAL A 54 -11.14 -0.08 1.51
N ASP A 55 -12.40 -0.30 1.92
CA ASP A 55 -12.73 -0.85 3.25
C ASP A 55 -12.08 -2.22 3.50
N ASP A 56 -12.14 -3.13 2.53
CA ASP A 56 -11.57 -4.48 2.67
C ASP A 56 -10.04 -4.47 2.76
N GLU A 57 -9.38 -3.55 2.06
CA GLU A 57 -7.92 -3.35 2.13
C GLU A 57 -7.53 -2.73 3.47
N ALA A 58 -8.23 -1.67 3.88
CA ALA A 58 -7.98 -0.99 5.14
C ALA A 58 -8.08 -1.93 6.34
N ARG A 59 -9.10 -2.80 6.39
CA ARG A 59 -9.23 -3.82 7.44
C ARG A 59 -8.03 -4.75 7.51
N ARG A 60 -7.53 -5.21 6.35
CA ARG A 60 -6.33 -6.08 6.28
C ARG A 60 -5.08 -5.35 6.76
N PHE A 61 -4.89 -4.08 6.37
CA PHE A 61 -3.74 -3.29 6.80
C PHE A 61 -3.76 -3.03 8.29
N VAL A 62 -4.91 -2.62 8.84
CA VAL A 62 -5.06 -2.37 10.29
C VAL A 62 -4.77 -3.63 11.11
N ALA A 63 -5.28 -4.79 10.70
CA ALA A 63 -4.97 -6.06 11.37
C ALA A 63 -3.46 -6.35 11.38
N ARG A 64 -2.76 -6.06 10.27
CA ARG A 64 -1.30 -6.24 10.16
C ARG A 64 -0.54 -5.25 11.04
N ILE A 65 -0.99 -4.00 11.13
CA ILE A 65 -0.42 -2.95 11.96
C ILE A 65 -0.54 -3.33 13.44
N GLN A 66 -1.72 -3.76 13.88
CA GLN A 66 -1.96 -4.21 15.26
C GLN A 66 -1.04 -5.38 15.63
N ALA A 67 -1.02 -6.43 14.79
CA ALA A 67 -0.15 -7.58 15.02
C ALA A 67 1.35 -7.22 15.08
N ARG A 68 1.78 -6.13 14.42
CA ARG A 68 3.16 -5.65 14.49
C ARG A 68 3.40 -4.83 15.76
N ALA A 69 2.44 -4.00 16.16
CA ALA A 69 2.51 -3.22 17.39
C ALA A 69 2.59 -4.14 18.62
N ASP A 70 1.77 -5.18 18.68
CA ASP A 70 1.77 -6.15 19.79
C ASP A 70 3.13 -6.84 19.97
N ARG A 71 3.78 -7.20 18.85
CA ARG A 71 5.13 -7.80 18.84
C ARG A 71 6.24 -6.86 19.28
N ALA A 72 6.04 -5.55 19.17
CA ALA A 72 7.03 -4.56 19.57
C ALA A 72 6.96 -4.22 21.07
N VAL A 73 5.87 -4.59 21.75
CA VAL A 73 5.64 -4.35 23.18
C VAL A 73 6.13 -5.52 24.05
N THR A 74 6.36 -6.69 23.45
CA THR A 74 6.92 -7.88 24.10
C THR A 74 8.44 -7.88 24.01
#